data_AF-A0A7X6GIA7-F1
#
_entry.id   AF-A0A7X6GIA7-F1
#
_cell.length_a   1.000
_cell.length_b   1.000
_cell.length_c   1.000
_cell.angle_alpha   90.00
_cell.angle_beta   90.00
_cell.angle_gamma   90.00
#
_symmetry.space_group_name_H-M   'P 1'
#
loop_
_entity.id
_entity.type
_entity.pdbx_description
1 polymer ?
#
loop_
_entity_poly.entity_id
_entity_poly.type
_entity_poly.pdbx_seq_one_letter_code
_entity_poly.pdbx_strand_id
1 'polypeptide(L)'
;MKKPHSAALKILKETLSFQTSKRSLAVCAACISLGLGLSAYANAYHRDNSTPQTSDQTQMNTKPTLATLTNFQENASYMFSSGLPDASHLSLLKEKGVTHVVDLIPGDRTSEILTTSELGLDYFNVPVDWEGPTLANFLNYAAFMQSVNENEDKVLTHCKLNWRGAAFTYLYRINVLGENELTAQKDLMAIWHPNPTWYAFMSEVITHYNQVNGKQVAMSFEAAAPENH
;
A
#
# COMPACT_ATOMS: atom_id res chain seq x y z
N MET A 1 -0.32 11.22 -50.01
CA MET A 1 -1.71 10.71 -49.96
C MET A 1 -1.66 9.23 -50.33
N LYS A 2 -2.14 8.22 -49.61
CA LYS A 2 -2.90 8.05 -48.35
C LYS A 2 -2.43 6.72 -47.71
N LYS A 3 -2.34 6.67 -46.38
CA LYS A 3 -2.08 5.47 -45.56
C LYS A 3 -3.30 4.53 -45.57
N PRO A 4 -3.14 3.20 -45.40
CA PRO A 4 -4.24 2.32 -45.02
C PRO A 4 -4.30 2.17 -43.49
N HIS A 5 -5.19 2.93 -42.84
CA HIS A 5 -5.78 2.59 -41.55
C HIS A 5 -7.28 2.43 -41.79
N SER A 6 -7.84 1.23 -41.61
CA SER A 6 -9.22 1.01 -41.15
C SER A 6 -9.62 -0.45 -41.38
N ALA A 7 -9.31 -1.30 -40.41
CA ALA A 7 -9.95 -2.61 -40.28
C ALA A 7 -10.19 -2.98 -38.80
N ALA A 8 -9.35 -2.51 -37.88
CA ALA A 8 -9.52 -2.75 -36.44
C ALA A 8 -10.59 -1.88 -35.76
N LEU A 9 -10.97 -0.73 -36.34
CA LEU A 9 -11.90 0.22 -35.71
C LEU A 9 -13.39 -0.17 -35.83
N LYS A 10 -13.70 -1.26 -36.54
CA LYS A 10 -15.08 -1.67 -36.84
C LYS A 10 -15.60 -2.79 -35.93
N ILE A 11 -14.73 -3.40 -35.11
CA ILE A 11 -15.09 -4.54 -34.25
C ILE A 11 -15.37 -4.10 -32.79
N LEU A 12 -15.02 -2.87 -32.40
CA LEU A 12 -15.20 -2.41 -31.01
C LEU A 12 -16.55 -1.70 -30.72
N LYS A 13 -17.46 -1.58 -31.70
CA LYS A 13 -18.68 -0.76 -31.58
C LYS A 13 -19.97 -1.53 -31.28
N GLU A 14 -19.93 -2.85 -31.12
CA GLU A 14 -21.16 -3.67 -31.02
C GLU A 14 -21.40 -4.42 -29.69
N THR A 15 -20.63 -4.16 -28.63
CA THR A 15 -20.85 -4.85 -27.32
C THR A 15 -20.77 -3.94 -26.09
N LEU A 16 -21.33 -2.74 -26.18
CA LEU A 16 -21.62 -1.90 -25.00
C LEU A 16 -23.08 -1.44 -25.01
N SER A 17 -23.94 -2.31 -24.50
CA SER A 17 -25.30 -1.93 -24.09
C SER A 17 -25.70 -2.77 -22.88
N PHE A 18 -25.36 -2.31 -21.67
CA PHE A 18 -26.09 -2.76 -20.49
C PHE A 18 -26.46 -1.59 -19.58
N GLN A 19 -27.72 -1.67 -19.17
CA GLN A 19 -28.60 -0.60 -18.68
C GLN A 19 -28.14 0.04 -17.37
N THR A 20 -28.23 1.35 -17.30
CA THR A 20 -28.19 2.12 -16.05
C THR A 20 -29.55 2.04 -15.35
N SER A 21 -29.61 1.36 -14.22
CA SER A 21 -30.79 1.38 -13.32
C SER A 21 -30.60 2.45 -12.26
N LYS A 22 -31.33 3.57 -12.41
CA LYS A 22 -31.50 4.56 -11.35
C LYS A 22 -32.50 4.01 -10.33
N ARG A 23 -32.04 3.74 -9.10
CA ARG A 23 -32.93 3.59 -7.94
C ARG A 23 -32.51 4.60 -6.88
N SER A 24 -33.27 5.70 -6.84
CA SER A 24 -33.30 6.64 -5.72
C SER A 24 -33.90 5.92 -4.50
N LEU A 25 -33.16 5.83 -3.40
CA LEU A 25 -33.71 5.43 -2.11
C LEU A 25 -33.77 6.65 -1.21
N ALA A 26 -34.99 6.93 -0.75
CA ALA A 26 -35.35 8.07 0.05
C ALA A 26 -34.78 7.97 1.48
N VAL A 27 -34.32 9.11 1.97
CA VAL A 27 -33.94 9.37 3.36
C VAL A 27 -35.18 9.29 4.25
N CYS A 28 -35.15 8.45 5.28
CA CYS A 28 -36.06 8.55 6.42
C CYS A 28 -35.24 8.96 7.64
N ALA A 29 -35.37 10.24 8.01
CA ALA A 29 -34.99 10.74 9.32
C ALA A 29 -36.05 10.31 10.34
N ALA A 30 -35.64 9.57 11.36
CA ALA A 30 -36.43 9.35 12.56
C ALA A 30 -35.68 9.94 13.75
N CYS A 31 -36.15 11.09 14.19
CA CYS A 31 -35.81 11.73 15.46
C CYS A 31 -36.29 10.84 16.61
N ILE A 32 -35.41 10.50 17.56
CA ILE A 32 -35.81 10.26 18.94
C ILE A 32 -34.89 11.07 19.86
N SER A 33 -35.59 11.79 20.73
CA SER A 33 -35.20 12.88 21.57
C SER A 33 -34.61 12.42 22.91
N LEU A 34 -33.81 13.32 23.49
CA LEU A 34 -33.71 13.66 24.92
C LEU A 34 -33.23 12.60 25.92
N GLY A 35 -32.08 12.91 26.52
CA GLY A 35 -31.62 12.34 27.78
C GLY A 35 -30.55 13.22 28.42
N LEU A 36 -30.95 14.41 28.87
CA LEU A 36 -30.16 15.23 29.80
C LEU A 36 -29.97 14.45 31.11
N GLY A 37 -28.72 14.31 31.53
CA GLY A 37 -28.36 13.75 32.83
C GLY A 37 -27.08 14.39 33.34
N LEU A 38 -27.19 15.60 33.88
CA LEU A 38 -26.18 16.15 34.78
C LEU A 38 -26.21 15.33 36.08
N SER A 39 -25.07 14.80 36.50
CA SER A 39 -24.81 14.59 37.92
C SER A 39 -23.36 14.98 38.23
N ALA A 40 -23.23 16.17 38.83
CA ALA A 40 -22.03 16.55 39.54
C ALA A 40 -21.91 15.68 40.80
N TYR A 41 -20.84 14.90 40.90
CA TYR A 41 -20.37 14.38 42.18
C TYR A 41 -19.05 15.06 42.50
N ALA A 42 -19.12 16.03 43.41
CA ALA A 42 -17.97 16.57 44.10
C ALA A 42 -17.48 15.51 45.10
N ASN A 43 -16.19 15.19 45.07
CA ASN A 43 -15.52 14.57 46.20
C ASN A 43 -14.25 15.36 46.49
N ALA A 44 -14.27 16.05 47.62
CA ALA A 44 -13.12 16.71 48.20
C ALA A 44 -12.20 15.65 48.81
N TYR A 45 -10.95 15.60 48.38
CA TYR A 45 -9.86 14.99 49.13
C TYR A 45 -8.74 16.00 49.30
N HIS A 46 -8.58 16.46 50.53
CA HIS A 46 -7.37 17.08 51.02
C HIS A 46 -6.31 15.98 51.17
N ARG A 47 -5.17 16.12 50.49
CA ARG A 47 -3.92 15.51 50.96
C ARG A 47 -2.73 16.28 50.40
N ASP A 48 -2.13 17.09 51.27
CA ASP A 48 -0.76 17.54 51.09
C ASP A 48 0.16 16.33 51.01
N ASN A 49 1.04 16.33 50.01
CA ASN A 49 2.28 15.58 49.99
C ASN A 49 3.25 16.33 49.06
N SER A 50 4.08 17.18 49.66
CA SER A 50 5.25 17.74 49.00
C SER A 50 6.30 16.65 48.82
N THR A 51 6.49 16.17 47.59
CA THR A 51 7.75 15.55 47.15
C THR A 51 7.81 15.65 45.63
N PRO A 52 8.88 16.23 45.04
CA PRO A 52 8.99 16.35 43.60
C PRO A 52 9.38 14.99 43.01
N GLN A 53 8.41 14.25 42.48
CA GLN A 53 8.70 13.17 41.54
C GLN A 53 8.86 13.77 40.15
N THR A 54 10.09 13.73 39.66
CA THR A 54 10.43 13.79 38.25
C THR A 54 9.71 12.65 37.52
N SER A 55 8.52 12.94 36.99
CA SER A 55 7.85 12.14 35.98
C SER A 55 8.09 12.78 34.62
N ASP A 56 9.18 12.40 33.97
CA ASP A 56 9.33 12.57 32.53
C ASP A 56 8.42 11.53 31.84
N GLN A 57 7.13 11.83 31.81
CA GLN A 57 6.17 11.18 30.93
C GLN A 57 5.67 12.22 29.95
N THR A 58 6.54 12.57 29.01
CA THR A 58 6.13 13.23 27.79
C THR A 58 5.48 12.19 26.87
N GLN A 59 4.28 11.72 27.23
CA GLN A 59 3.41 11.02 26.31
C GLN A 59 2.85 12.07 25.35
N MET A 60 3.64 12.44 24.34
CA MET A 60 3.16 13.34 23.30
C MET A 60 2.05 12.62 22.55
N ASN A 61 0.82 13.11 22.74
CA ASN A 61 -0.28 12.92 21.80
C ASN A 61 0.11 13.58 20.47
N THR A 62 1.04 12.98 19.73
CA THR A 62 1.41 13.47 18.41
C THR A 62 0.32 13.04 17.43
N LYS A 63 -0.29 14.04 16.79
CA LYS A 63 -1.17 13.83 15.65
C LYS A 63 -0.42 12.94 14.61
N PRO A 64 -1.07 11.91 14.04
CA PRO A 64 -0.43 11.07 13.01
C PRO A 64 0.13 11.92 11.87
N THR A 65 1.31 11.56 11.37
CA THR A 65 1.94 12.17 10.19
C THR A 65 2.47 11.05 9.29
N LEU A 66 2.83 11.34 8.04
CA LEU A 66 3.47 10.31 7.21
C LEU A 66 4.83 9.86 7.76
N ALA A 67 5.48 10.66 8.62
CA ALA A 67 6.71 10.24 9.29
C ALA A 67 6.47 9.15 10.36
N THR A 68 5.24 8.99 10.85
CA THR A 68 4.86 7.90 11.77
C THR A 68 4.42 6.63 11.02
N LEU A 69 4.24 6.71 9.70
CA LEU A 69 3.94 5.54 8.88
C LEU A 69 5.20 4.68 8.76
N THR A 70 5.13 3.47 9.30
CA THR A 70 6.28 2.55 9.37
C THR A 70 6.92 2.36 8.00
N ASN A 71 8.23 2.58 7.90
CA ASN A 71 9.02 2.32 6.69
C ASN A 71 8.45 2.96 5.42
N PHE A 72 7.82 4.13 5.52
CA PHE A 72 7.29 4.85 4.37
C PHE A 72 8.42 5.33 3.44
N GLN A 73 8.29 5.06 2.15
CA GLN A 73 9.18 5.52 1.09
C GLN A 73 8.40 6.12 -0.08
N GLU A 74 8.94 7.19 -0.65
CA GLU A 74 8.56 7.71 -1.96
C GLU A 74 9.55 7.14 -2.98
N ASN A 75 9.19 6.02 -3.61
CA ASN A 75 10.10 5.25 -4.45
C ASN A 75 10.24 5.82 -5.87
N ALA A 76 9.18 6.45 -6.38
CA ALA A 76 9.15 7.18 -7.66
C ALA A 76 8.03 8.24 -7.61
N SER A 77 7.85 9.02 -8.69
CA SER A 77 6.81 10.07 -8.76
C SER A 77 5.39 9.58 -8.47
N TYR A 78 5.08 8.34 -8.88
CA TYR A 78 3.77 7.70 -8.70
C TYR A 78 3.79 6.47 -7.79
N MET A 79 4.94 6.10 -7.22
CA MET A 79 5.11 4.86 -6.45
C MET A 79 5.54 5.16 -5.01
N PHE A 80 4.76 4.65 -4.07
CA PHE A 80 5.02 4.72 -2.64
C PHE A 80 5.04 3.30 -2.06
N SER A 81 5.77 3.10 -0.96
CA SER A 81 5.67 1.86 -0.20
C SER A 81 5.72 2.09 1.30
N SER A 82 5.09 1.21 2.08
CA SER A 82 5.08 1.31 3.54
C SER A 82 4.75 0.02 4.28
N GLY A 83 4.88 0.07 5.61
CA GLY A 83 4.18 -0.81 6.53
C GLY A 83 2.68 -0.50 6.57
N LEU A 84 1.98 -1.10 7.52
CA LEU A 84 0.52 -1.07 7.55
C LEU A 84 0.01 0.34 7.90
N PRO A 85 -0.68 1.05 6.99
CA PRO A 85 -1.31 2.31 7.34
C PRO A 85 -2.54 2.06 8.22
N ASP A 86 -2.79 2.98 9.16
CA ASP A 86 -4.11 3.10 9.78
C ASP A 86 -4.97 4.10 8.99
N ALA A 87 -6.22 4.31 9.43
CA ALA A 87 -7.15 5.24 8.78
C ALA A 87 -6.64 6.69 8.71
N SER A 88 -5.84 7.13 9.69
CA SER A 88 -5.27 8.48 9.69
C SER A 88 -4.15 8.59 8.65
N HIS A 89 -3.29 7.57 8.55
CA HIS A 89 -2.28 7.50 7.50
C HIS A 89 -2.91 7.43 6.11
N LEU A 90 -3.96 6.63 5.90
CA LEU A 90 -4.69 6.57 4.61
C LEU A 90 -5.26 7.93 4.20
N SER A 91 -5.81 8.68 5.16
CA SER A 91 -6.27 10.06 4.92
C SER A 91 -5.13 10.97 4.46
N LEU A 92 -3.97 10.92 5.13
CA LEU A 92 -2.79 11.72 4.77
C LEU A 92 -2.22 11.32 3.40
N LEU A 93 -2.25 10.03 3.07
CA LEU A 93 -1.83 9.51 1.76
C LEU A 93 -2.77 10.03 0.66
N LYS A 94 -4.08 10.05 0.90
CA LYS A 94 -5.06 10.67 -0.01
C LYS A 94 -4.78 12.15 -0.21
N GLU A 95 -4.49 12.90 0.85
CA GLU A 95 -4.10 14.32 0.77
C GLU A 95 -2.81 14.53 -0.03
N LYS A 96 -1.84 13.60 0.05
CA LYS A 96 -0.63 13.58 -0.78
C LYS A 96 -0.89 13.20 -2.25
N GLY A 97 -2.12 12.81 -2.56
CA GLY A 97 -2.60 12.49 -3.89
C GLY A 97 -2.55 11.01 -4.24
N VAL A 98 -2.35 10.11 -3.27
CA VAL A 98 -2.50 8.66 -3.49
C VAL A 98 -3.91 8.39 -4.00
N THR A 99 -4.01 7.63 -5.09
CA THR A 99 -5.29 7.21 -5.70
C THR A 99 -5.55 5.73 -5.48
N HIS A 100 -4.49 4.91 -5.41
CA HIS A 100 -4.58 3.46 -5.29
C HIS A 100 -3.80 2.91 -4.09
N VAL A 101 -4.34 1.88 -3.45
CA VAL A 101 -3.71 1.12 -2.36
C VAL A 101 -3.60 -0.34 -2.77
N VAL A 102 -2.37 -0.84 -2.80
CA VAL A 102 -2.04 -2.25 -3.01
C VAL A 102 -1.62 -2.88 -1.69
N ASP A 103 -2.42 -3.83 -1.22
CA ASP A 103 -2.22 -4.52 0.04
C ASP A 103 -1.65 -5.91 -0.19
N LEU A 104 -0.48 -6.18 0.37
CA LEU A 104 0.22 -7.46 0.25
C LEU A 104 -0.04 -8.43 1.41
N ILE A 105 -0.99 -8.14 2.29
CA ILE A 105 -1.31 -8.96 3.47
C ILE A 105 -2.43 -9.96 3.13
N PRO A 106 -2.25 -11.27 3.41
CA PRO A 106 -3.31 -12.26 3.28
C PRO A 106 -4.32 -12.17 4.45
N GLY A 107 -5.53 -12.69 4.24
CA GLY A 107 -6.57 -12.82 5.28
C GLY A 107 -7.69 -11.80 5.16
N ASP A 108 -8.43 -11.57 6.25
CA ASP A 108 -9.55 -10.63 6.26
C ASP A 108 -9.06 -9.18 6.24
N ARG A 109 -9.41 -8.48 5.16
CA ARG A 109 -9.05 -7.07 4.91
C ARG A 109 -10.27 -6.15 4.91
N THR A 110 -11.43 -6.61 5.40
CA THR A 110 -12.71 -5.89 5.34
C THR A 110 -12.60 -4.47 5.90
N SER A 111 -11.95 -4.29 7.05
CA SER A 111 -11.81 -2.96 7.66
C SER A 111 -11.06 -1.98 6.75
N GLU A 112 -9.98 -2.43 6.10
CA GLU A 112 -9.18 -1.55 5.25
C GLU A 112 -9.89 -1.24 3.94
N ILE A 113 -10.55 -2.24 3.33
CA ILE A 113 -11.41 -2.07 2.16
C ILE A 113 -12.48 -0.99 2.39
N LEU A 114 -13.14 -1.03 3.56
CA LEU A 114 -14.15 -0.03 3.91
C LEU A 114 -13.53 1.35 4.08
N THR A 115 -12.42 1.48 4.81
CA THR A 115 -11.72 2.76 5.00
C THR A 115 -11.23 3.35 3.69
N THR A 116 -10.63 2.56 2.79
CA THR A 116 -10.20 3.04 1.47
C THR A 116 -11.39 3.47 0.63
N SER A 117 -12.50 2.72 0.67
CA SER A 117 -13.73 3.09 -0.05
C SER A 117 -14.32 4.41 0.45
N GLU A 118 -14.33 4.65 1.77
CA GLU A 118 -14.80 5.91 2.37
C GLU A 118 -13.95 7.12 1.95
N LEU A 119 -12.65 6.91 1.76
CA LEU A 119 -11.70 7.93 1.31
C LEU A 119 -11.64 8.12 -0.22
N GLY A 120 -12.39 7.31 -0.98
CA GLY A 120 -12.31 7.28 -2.44
C GLY A 120 -10.92 6.89 -2.94
N LEU A 121 -10.31 5.89 -2.30
CA LEU A 121 -9.09 5.21 -2.72
C LEU A 121 -9.47 3.87 -3.36
N ASP A 122 -8.90 3.58 -4.52
CA ASP A 122 -9.04 2.27 -5.15
C ASP A 122 -8.18 1.25 -4.42
N TYR A 123 -8.77 0.10 -4.07
CA TYR A 123 -8.11 -0.93 -3.28
C TYR A 123 -7.89 -2.21 -4.09
N PHE A 124 -6.69 -2.75 -4.03
CA PHE A 124 -6.31 -4.00 -4.67
C PHE A 124 -5.50 -4.87 -3.71
N ASN A 125 -5.95 -6.10 -3.45
CA ASN A 125 -5.22 -7.04 -2.59
C ASN A 125 -4.47 -8.08 -3.43
N VAL A 126 -3.19 -8.26 -3.14
CA VAL A 126 -2.37 -9.37 -3.61
C VAL A 126 -1.92 -10.15 -2.38
N PRO A 127 -2.64 -11.21 -1.97
CA PRO A 127 -2.31 -11.91 -0.73
C PRO A 127 -0.99 -12.69 -0.90
N VAL A 128 0.09 -12.19 -0.29
CA VAL A 128 1.42 -12.82 -0.35
C VAL A 128 1.73 -13.50 0.97
N ASP A 129 1.87 -14.83 0.93
CA ASP A 129 2.38 -15.58 2.07
C ASP A 129 3.83 -15.17 2.37
N TRP A 130 4.17 -15.00 3.66
CA TRP A 130 5.52 -14.62 4.06
C TRP A 130 6.54 -15.73 3.80
N GLU A 131 6.15 -16.97 4.06
CA GLU A 131 7.02 -18.14 3.95
C GLU A 131 7.05 -18.72 2.52
N GLY A 132 6.15 -18.27 1.66
CA GLY A 132 6.02 -18.77 0.28
C GLY A 132 5.54 -17.71 -0.72
N PRO A 133 6.28 -16.60 -0.91
CA PRO A 133 5.98 -15.67 -2.00
C PRO A 133 6.16 -16.37 -3.36
N THR A 134 5.25 -16.11 -4.31
CA THR A 134 5.24 -16.79 -5.61
C THR A 134 5.41 -15.83 -6.77
N LEU A 135 5.96 -16.32 -7.90
CA LEU A 135 5.98 -15.59 -9.16
C LEU A 135 4.58 -15.08 -9.56
N ALA A 136 3.52 -15.88 -9.35
CA ALA A 136 2.14 -15.48 -9.64
C ALA A 136 1.69 -14.26 -8.82
N ASN A 137 2.09 -14.14 -7.56
CA ASN A 137 1.83 -12.94 -6.77
C ASN A 137 2.47 -11.71 -7.42
N PHE A 138 3.74 -11.82 -7.84
CA PHE A 138 4.43 -10.71 -8.48
C PHE A 138 3.82 -10.33 -9.84
N LEU A 139 3.46 -11.31 -10.67
CA LEU A 139 2.84 -11.04 -11.97
C LEU A 139 1.49 -10.33 -11.80
N ASN A 140 0.70 -10.70 -10.79
CA ASN A 140 -0.58 -10.04 -10.50
C ASN A 140 -0.36 -8.58 -10.03
N TYR A 141 0.63 -8.37 -9.17
CA TYR A 141 1.06 -7.03 -8.77
C TYR A 141 1.53 -6.18 -9.95
N ALA A 142 2.41 -6.72 -10.80
CA ALA A 142 2.96 -6.02 -11.95
C ALA A 142 1.88 -5.66 -12.97
N ALA A 143 0.90 -6.56 -13.20
CA ALA A 143 -0.23 -6.30 -14.09
C ALA A 143 -1.09 -5.13 -13.59
N PHE A 144 -1.36 -5.06 -12.27
CA PHE A 144 -2.06 -3.91 -11.68
C PHE A 144 -1.25 -2.62 -11.84
N MET A 145 0.05 -2.64 -11.50
CA MET A 145 0.92 -1.46 -11.63
C MET A 145 1.08 -0.99 -13.08
N GLN A 146 0.97 -1.86 -14.07
CA GLN A 146 0.98 -1.49 -15.49
C GLN A 146 -0.36 -0.91 -15.98
N SER A 147 -1.44 -1.11 -15.22
CA SER A 147 -2.77 -0.60 -15.56
C SER A 147 -3.03 0.84 -15.08
N VAL A 148 -2.23 1.33 -14.11
CA VAL A 148 -2.39 2.69 -13.58
C VAL A 148 -1.78 3.74 -14.51
N ASN A 149 -2.35 4.94 -14.54
CA ASN A 149 -1.81 6.05 -15.32
C ASN A 149 -0.76 6.82 -14.49
N GLU A 150 0.53 6.61 -14.75
CA GLU A 150 1.62 7.24 -14.01
C GLU A 150 1.61 8.79 -13.95
N ASN A 151 0.84 9.46 -14.82
CA ASN A 151 0.71 10.92 -14.84
C ASN A 151 -0.45 11.44 -13.98
N GLU A 152 -1.41 10.58 -13.65
CA GLU A 152 -2.65 10.94 -12.96
C GLU A 152 -2.78 10.23 -11.61
N ASP A 153 -2.23 9.02 -11.52
CA ASP A 153 -2.35 8.12 -10.40
C ASP A 153 -1.10 8.07 -9.53
N LYS A 154 -1.32 7.67 -8.29
CA LYS A 154 -0.29 7.40 -7.30
C LYS A 154 -0.66 6.17 -6.51
N VAL A 155 0.26 5.22 -6.43
CA VAL A 155 0.02 3.90 -5.82
C VAL A 155 0.84 3.76 -4.56
N LEU A 156 0.17 3.40 -3.46
CA LEU A 156 0.83 2.88 -2.27
C LEU A 156 0.85 1.35 -2.30
N THR A 157 2.03 0.74 -2.28
CA THR A 157 2.20 -0.69 -2.04
C THR A 157 2.59 -0.94 -0.59
N HIS A 158 1.75 -1.60 0.20
CA HIS A 158 2.04 -1.81 1.62
C HIS A 158 1.94 -3.27 2.06
N CYS A 159 2.57 -3.55 3.20
CA CYS A 159 2.34 -4.77 3.97
C CYS A 159 2.39 -4.44 5.46
N LYS A 160 2.90 -5.34 6.33
CA LYS A 160 3.00 -5.03 7.76
C LYS A 160 4.17 -4.10 8.10
N LEU A 161 5.37 -4.42 7.59
CA LEU A 161 6.63 -3.73 7.90
C LEU A 161 7.34 -3.14 6.67
N ASN A 162 6.65 -3.08 5.53
CA ASN A 162 7.21 -2.78 4.21
C ASN A 162 8.22 -3.81 3.65
N TRP A 163 8.40 -4.98 4.25
CA TRP A 163 9.36 -5.96 3.70
C TRP A 163 8.90 -6.52 2.35
N ARG A 164 7.65 -7.00 2.28
CA ARG A 164 7.02 -7.41 1.02
C ARG A 164 6.94 -6.25 0.01
N GLY A 165 6.52 -5.08 0.50
CA GLY A 165 6.33 -3.89 -0.33
C GLY A 165 7.62 -3.43 -0.99
N ALA A 166 8.71 -3.31 -0.21
CA ALA A 166 10.03 -2.97 -0.72
C ALA A 166 10.55 -4.01 -1.75
N ALA A 167 10.36 -5.31 -1.50
CA ALA A 167 10.76 -6.35 -2.45
C ALA A 167 9.97 -6.27 -3.77
N PHE A 168 8.65 -6.09 -3.69
CA PHE A 168 7.79 -5.98 -4.88
C PHE A 168 8.09 -4.70 -5.67
N THR A 169 8.29 -3.57 -4.98
CA THR A 169 8.69 -2.31 -5.62
C THR A 169 10.06 -2.41 -6.28
N TYR A 170 11.06 -3.01 -5.62
CA TYR A 170 12.38 -3.27 -6.20
C TYR A 170 12.26 -4.07 -7.50
N LEU A 171 11.54 -5.21 -7.45
CA LEU A 171 11.38 -6.09 -8.61
C LEU A 171 10.67 -5.41 -9.77
N TYR A 172 9.66 -4.59 -9.50
CA TYR A 172 8.94 -3.86 -10.55
C TYR A 172 9.83 -2.82 -11.23
N ARG A 173 10.60 -2.06 -10.46
CA ARG A 173 11.51 -1.03 -10.98
C ARG A 173 12.54 -1.61 -11.93
N ILE A 174 13.22 -2.70 -11.55
CA ILE A 174 14.30 -3.25 -12.38
C ILE A 174 13.78 -4.06 -13.58
N ASN A 175 12.68 -4.80 -13.42
CA ASN A 175 12.22 -5.73 -14.44
C ASN A 175 11.23 -5.10 -15.42
N VAL A 176 10.32 -4.27 -14.91
CA VAL A 176 9.25 -3.65 -15.69
C VAL A 176 9.66 -2.26 -16.17
N LEU A 177 10.10 -1.38 -15.25
CA LEU A 177 10.51 -0.02 -15.61
C LEU A 177 11.91 0.03 -16.24
N GLY A 178 12.72 -1.02 -16.02
CA GLY A 178 14.09 -1.07 -16.53
C GLY A 178 15.03 -0.09 -15.82
N GLU A 179 14.71 0.31 -14.59
CA GLU A 179 15.57 1.13 -13.77
C GLU A 179 16.89 0.42 -13.43
N ASN A 180 17.90 1.22 -13.09
CA ASN A 180 19.18 0.70 -12.63
C ASN A 180 19.01 -0.08 -11.32
N GLU A 181 19.55 -1.31 -11.29
CA GLU A 181 19.42 -2.22 -10.15
C GLU A 181 20.01 -1.65 -8.86
N LEU A 182 21.17 -1.00 -8.91
CA LEU A 182 21.82 -0.42 -7.72
C LEU A 182 21.01 0.72 -7.12
N THR A 183 20.25 1.46 -7.94
CA THR A 183 19.34 2.49 -7.44
C THR A 183 18.18 1.85 -6.68
N ALA A 184 17.53 0.84 -7.26
CA ALA A 184 16.42 0.15 -6.60
C ALA A 184 16.88 -0.61 -5.35
N GLN A 185 18.09 -1.19 -5.38
CA GLN A 185 18.69 -1.93 -4.28
C GLN A 185 18.85 -1.06 -3.03
N LYS A 186 19.27 0.21 -3.18
CA LYS A 186 19.43 1.13 -2.05
C LYS A 186 18.15 1.29 -1.25
N ASP A 187 17.02 1.46 -1.95
CA ASP A 187 15.72 1.65 -1.30
C ASP A 187 15.25 0.37 -0.61
N LEU A 188 15.47 -0.79 -1.24
CA LEU A 188 15.20 -2.09 -0.64
C LEU A 188 15.99 -2.29 0.66
N MET A 189 17.31 -2.10 0.58
CA MET A 189 18.23 -2.32 1.69
C MET A 189 18.07 -1.31 2.83
N ALA A 190 17.52 -0.12 2.55
CA ALA A 190 17.14 0.84 3.57
C ALA A 190 15.95 0.35 4.42
N ILE A 191 15.14 -0.58 3.90
CA ILE A 191 14.04 -1.19 4.65
C ILE A 191 14.48 -2.47 5.34
N TRP A 192 15.11 -3.37 4.59
CA TRP A 192 15.56 -4.67 5.12
C TRP A 192 16.49 -5.40 4.14
N HIS A 193 17.25 -6.35 4.67
CA HIS A 193 18.06 -7.27 3.87
C HIS A 193 17.24 -8.56 3.60
N PRO A 194 16.88 -8.89 2.35
CA PRO A 194 16.11 -10.09 2.05
C PRO A 194 16.75 -11.37 2.58
N ASN A 195 15.96 -12.16 3.31
CA ASN A 195 16.37 -13.48 3.80
C ASN A 195 16.42 -14.50 2.64
N PRO A 196 16.89 -15.74 2.87
CA PRO A 196 17.02 -16.75 1.82
C PRO A 196 15.70 -17.05 1.06
N THR A 197 14.56 -17.08 1.75
CA THR A 197 13.24 -17.31 1.13
C THR A 197 12.91 -16.21 0.12
N TRP A 198 13.03 -14.95 0.54
CA TRP A 198 12.70 -13.82 -0.33
C TRP A 198 13.73 -13.61 -1.43
N TYR A 199 15.01 -13.86 -1.14
CA TYR A 199 16.06 -13.85 -2.16
C TYR A 199 15.78 -14.86 -3.28
N ALA A 200 15.39 -16.09 -2.93
CA ALA A 200 15.05 -17.12 -3.90
C ALA A 200 13.84 -16.70 -4.78
N PHE A 201 12.78 -16.18 -4.17
CA PHE A 201 11.63 -15.64 -4.90
C PHE A 201 12.01 -14.48 -5.83
N MET A 202 12.82 -13.54 -5.36
CA MET A 202 13.27 -12.40 -6.18
C MET A 202 14.12 -12.87 -7.36
N SER A 203 14.97 -13.87 -7.16
CA SER A 203 15.77 -14.51 -8.20
C SER A 203 14.89 -15.21 -9.25
N GLU A 204 13.82 -15.89 -8.82
CA GLU A 204 12.83 -16.50 -9.71
C GLU A 204 12.15 -15.46 -10.60
N VAL A 205 11.71 -14.34 -10.01
CA VAL A 205 11.09 -13.22 -10.76
C VAL A 205 12.06 -12.63 -11.79
N ILE A 206 13.29 -12.34 -11.39
CA ILE A 206 14.31 -11.79 -12.30
C ILE A 206 14.61 -12.78 -13.44
N THR A 207 14.73 -14.08 -13.12
CA THR A 207 14.94 -15.13 -14.12
C THR A 207 13.81 -15.16 -15.14
N HIS A 208 12.56 -15.10 -14.68
CA HIS A 208 11.39 -15.01 -15.56
C HIS A 208 11.47 -13.80 -16.49
N TYR A 209 11.73 -12.61 -15.95
CA TYR A 209 11.78 -11.37 -16.74
C TYR A 209 12.98 -11.32 -17.72
N ASN A 210 14.12 -11.88 -17.34
CA ASN A 210 15.26 -12.04 -18.24
C ASN A 210 14.92 -12.93 -19.44
N GLN A 211 14.21 -14.04 -19.21
CA GLN A 211 13.78 -14.96 -20.27
C GLN A 211 12.79 -14.30 -21.22
N VAL A 212 11.76 -13.63 -20.70
CA VAL A 212 10.71 -13.04 -21.55
C VAL A 212 11.17 -11.77 -22.28
N ASN A 213 12.09 -10.99 -21.70
CA ASN A 213 12.55 -9.72 -22.28
C ASN A 213 13.92 -9.82 -22.97
N GLY A 214 14.60 -10.96 -22.94
CA GLY A 214 15.97 -11.10 -23.44
C GLY A 214 16.98 -10.21 -22.70
N LYS A 215 16.75 -9.97 -21.40
CA LYS A 215 17.62 -9.15 -20.54
C LYS A 215 18.55 -10.04 -19.72
N GLN A 216 19.54 -9.41 -19.08
CA GLN A 216 20.46 -10.04 -18.13
C GLN A 216 20.60 -9.19 -16.87
N VAL A 217 19.47 -8.89 -16.21
CA VAL A 217 19.46 -8.25 -14.90
C VAL A 217 19.83 -9.28 -13.83
N ALA A 218 20.60 -8.89 -12.82
CA ALA A 218 20.92 -9.73 -11.68
C ALA A 218 20.94 -8.88 -10.41
N MET A 219 20.60 -9.48 -9.26
CA MET A 219 20.76 -8.82 -7.97
C MET A 219 22.25 -8.67 -7.68
N SER A 220 22.66 -7.49 -7.19
CA SER A 220 24.04 -7.20 -6.80
C SER A 220 24.34 -7.48 -5.33
N PHE A 221 23.49 -8.28 -4.68
CA PHE A 221 23.61 -8.68 -3.28
C PHE A 221 23.34 -10.18 -3.12
N GLU A 222 23.73 -10.70 -1.96
CA GLU A 222 23.42 -12.05 -1.50
C GLU A 222 22.28 -12.02 -0.48
N ALA A 223 21.66 -13.18 -0.21
CA ALA A 223 20.70 -13.31 0.88
C ALA A 223 21.31 -12.94 2.24
N ALA A 224 20.49 -12.40 3.16
CA ALA A 224 20.89 -12.21 4.54
C ALA A 224 21.29 -13.55 5.17
N ALA A 225 22.29 -13.52 6.05
CA ALA A 225 22.69 -14.71 6.80
C ALA A 225 21.48 -15.24 7.61
N PRO A 226 21.32 -16.57 7.74
CA PRO A 226 20.32 -17.11 8.65
C PRO A 226 20.56 -16.56 10.04
N GLU A 227 19.52 -16.06 10.72
CA GLU A 227 19.65 -15.69 12.13
C GLU A 227 20.00 -16.95 12.93
N ASN A 228 21.18 -16.96 13.56
CA ASN A 228 21.54 -18.02 14.50
C ASN A 228 20.68 -17.83 15.75
N HIS A 229 19.60 -18.61 15.87
CA HIS A 229 18.81 -18.71 17.10
C HIS A 229 19.40 -19.74 18.05
#